data_AF-A0A1Z4RPH0-F1
#
_entry.id   AF-A0A1Z4RPH0-F1
#
_cell.length_a   1.000
_cell.length_b   1.000
_cell.length_c   1.000
_cell.angle_alpha   90.00
_cell.angle_beta   90.00
_cell.angle_gamma   90.00
#
_symmetry.space_group_name_H-M   'P 1'
#
loop_
_entity.id
_entity.type
_entity.pdbx_description
1 polymer ?
#
loop_
_entity_poly.entity_id
_entity_poly.type
_entity_poly.pdbx_seq_one_letter_code
_entity_poly.pdbx_strand_id
1 'polypeptide(L)'
;MKENQGNKITIISQQQALDKLKEATPDTPIILDFDETVFLRNSTAEYLNSLRPRLIGLLLVICLKIIRPWNWLPPPFKGNQVKDWFLVIIPTILLPWSLFFWRAKAPQLAKDYGNLELINAVKDHPSSNIVVASLGFNFIIMPILQHLPLQHNSLIGCRFWQGAFDRSKGKLLMSRQALSDSTLAAAILITDSPDDLPFLEIVAKPCLVVWHEAKYIPPFQDLYPQFIRRNNNSIVSN
;
A
#
# COMPACT_ATOMS: atom_id res chain seq x y z
N MET A 1 28.87 19.03 19.94
CA MET A 1 27.84 18.47 19.05
C MET A 1 27.61 17.03 19.51
N LYS A 2 26.46 16.75 20.12
CA LYS A 2 26.07 15.36 20.42
C LYS A 2 25.64 14.73 19.10
N GLU A 3 26.39 13.73 18.64
CA GLU A 3 25.91 12.83 17.60
C GLU A 3 24.59 12.22 18.10
N ASN A 4 23.50 12.54 17.44
CA ASN A 4 22.27 11.79 17.58
C ASN A 4 22.60 10.37 17.11
N GLN A 5 22.73 9.43 18.05
CA GLN A 5 22.59 8.01 17.78
C GLN A 5 21.16 7.81 17.28
N GLY A 6 20.93 8.05 15.98
CA GLY A 6 19.68 7.73 15.32
C GLY A 6 19.45 6.25 15.53
N ASN A 7 18.39 5.91 16.26
CA ASN A 7 17.93 4.53 16.37
C ASN A 7 17.76 4.01 14.95
N LYS A 8 18.69 3.14 14.54
CA LYS A 8 18.63 2.51 13.23
C LYS A 8 17.34 1.71 13.19
N ILE A 9 16.41 2.11 12.35
CA ILE A 9 15.12 1.42 12.22
C ILE A 9 15.40 0.05 11.62
N THR A 10 15.13 -1.00 12.39
CA THR A 10 15.32 -2.39 11.98
C THR A 10 13.98 -3.08 11.80
N ILE A 11 13.97 -4.12 10.96
CA ILE A 11 12.83 -5.02 10.83
C ILE A 11 12.62 -5.71 12.19
N ILE A 12 11.39 -5.67 12.70
CA ILE A 12 10.97 -6.36 13.92
C ILE A 12 10.11 -7.58 13.58
N SER A 13 9.97 -8.51 14.51
CA SER A 13 9.07 -9.64 14.33
C SER A 13 7.61 -9.21 14.38
N GLN A 14 6.72 -10.01 13.79
CA GLN A 14 5.27 -9.77 13.84
C GLN A 14 4.79 -9.68 15.29
N GLN A 15 5.24 -10.60 16.15
CA GLN A 15 4.90 -10.58 17.57
C GLN A 15 5.31 -9.28 18.26
N GLN A 16 6.52 -8.76 17.97
CA GLN A 16 6.98 -7.49 18.53
C GLN A 16 6.10 -6.30 18.10
N ALA A 17 5.61 -6.30 16.87
CA ALA A 17 4.69 -5.26 16.40
C ALA A 17 3.32 -5.34 17.10
N LEU A 18 2.80 -6.55 17.29
CA LEU A 18 1.55 -6.79 18.01
C LEU A 18 1.68 -6.43 19.50
N ASP A 19 2.83 -6.70 20.11
CA ASP A 19 3.08 -6.33 21.50
C ASP A 19 3.16 -4.80 21.67
N LYS A 20 3.77 -4.09 20.70
CA LYS A 20 3.73 -2.62 20.68
C LYS A 20 2.32 -2.05 20.56
N LEU A 21 1.43 -2.73 19.84
CA LEU A 21 0.00 -2.38 19.79
C LEU A 21 -0.67 -2.59 21.15
N LYS A 22 -0.43 -3.71 21.83
CA LYS A 22 -1.00 -3.97 23.17
C LYS A 22 -0.61 -2.91 24.21
N GLU A 23 0.58 -2.32 24.05
CA GLU A 23 1.07 -1.20 24.88
C GLU A 23 0.49 0.17 24.47
N ALA A 24 -0.39 0.25 23.47
CA ALA A 24 -1.03 1.48 23.04
C ALA A 24 -2.08 1.92 24.07
N THR A 25 -2.05 3.19 24.44
CA THR A 25 -3.13 3.80 25.22
C THR A 25 -4.30 4.16 24.31
N PRO A 26 -5.52 4.37 24.85
CA PRO A 26 -6.68 4.80 24.06
C PRO A 26 -6.43 6.04 23.19
N ASP A 27 -5.56 6.95 23.62
CA ASP A 27 -5.24 8.18 22.88
C ASP A 27 -4.09 8.02 21.88
N THR A 28 -3.46 6.85 21.83
CA THR A 28 -2.34 6.58 20.91
C THR A 28 -2.88 6.42 19.48
N PRO A 29 -2.49 7.26 18.51
CA PRO A 29 -2.88 7.09 17.12
C PRO A 29 -2.22 5.84 16.52
N ILE A 30 -2.96 5.10 15.71
CA ILE A 30 -2.47 3.88 15.04
C ILE A 30 -2.54 4.12 13.53
N ILE A 31 -1.39 4.11 12.87
CA ILE A 31 -1.25 4.28 11.43
C ILE A 31 -0.82 2.94 10.84
N LEU A 32 -1.60 2.45 9.88
CA LEU A 32 -1.39 1.15 9.25
C LEU A 32 -1.13 1.34 7.75
N ASP A 33 -0.06 0.74 7.24
CA ASP A 33 0.06 0.54 5.80
C ASP A 33 -1.00 -0.46 5.32
N PHE A 34 -1.41 -0.31 4.07
CA PHE A 34 -2.44 -1.17 3.50
C PHE A 34 -1.86 -2.40 2.82
N ASP A 35 -1.11 -2.19 1.74
CA ASP A 35 -0.56 -3.26 0.92
C ASP A 35 0.50 -4.02 1.72
N GLU A 36 0.49 -5.35 1.59
CA GLU A 36 1.40 -6.28 2.29
C GLU A 36 1.43 -6.15 3.84
N THR A 37 0.55 -5.34 4.43
CA THR A 37 0.43 -5.10 5.88
C THR A 37 -0.98 -5.43 6.39
N VAL A 38 -1.98 -4.57 6.15
CA VAL A 38 -3.40 -4.85 6.49
C VAL A 38 -4.01 -5.85 5.51
N PHE A 39 -3.64 -5.73 4.24
CA PHE A 39 -3.99 -6.62 3.15
C PHE A 39 -2.71 -7.35 2.71
N LEU A 40 -2.65 -8.67 2.85
CA LEU A 40 -1.45 -9.50 2.66
C LEU A 40 -1.03 -9.68 1.18
N ARG A 41 -1.40 -8.73 0.33
CA ARG A 41 -1.16 -8.67 -1.11
C ARG A 41 -0.97 -7.22 -1.52
N ASN A 42 -0.38 -7.03 -2.70
CA ASN A 42 -0.40 -5.73 -3.36
C ASN A 42 -1.76 -5.46 -4.02
N SER A 43 -2.54 -4.50 -3.51
CA SER A 43 -3.85 -4.13 -4.05
C SER A 43 -3.79 -3.63 -5.48
N THR A 44 -2.74 -2.91 -5.86
CA THR A 44 -2.55 -2.43 -7.23
C THR A 44 -2.32 -3.60 -8.20
N ALA A 45 -1.51 -4.59 -7.82
CA ALA A 45 -1.30 -5.79 -8.63
C ALA A 45 -2.61 -6.60 -8.77
N GLU A 46 -3.37 -6.78 -7.70
CA GLU A 46 -4.65 -7.49 -7.73
C GLU A 46 -5.70 -6.78 -8.59
N TYR A 47 -5.73 -5.45 -8.55
CA TYR A 47 -6.59 -4.63 -9.41
C TYR A 47 -6.21 -4.78 -10.87
N LEU A 48 -4.93 -4.63 -11.22
CA LEU A 48 -4.46 -4.81 -12.60
C LEU A 48 -4.77 -6.21 -13.10
N ASN A 49 -4.59 -7.24 -12.28
CA ASN A 49 -4.92 -8.61 -12.62
C ASN A 49 -6.43 -8.85 -12.84
N SER A 50 -7.28 -7.98 -12.27
CA SER A 50 -8.73 -8.02 -12.43
C SER A 50 -9.22 -7.36 -13.72
N LEU A 51 -8.38 -6.60 -14.44
CA LEU A 51 -8.77 -5.90 -15.67
C LEU A 51 -9.45 -6.85 -16.66
N ARG A 52 -10.50 -6.35 -17.33
CA ARG A 52 -11.28 -7.11 -18.31
C ARG A 52 -11.40 -6.34 -19.62
N PRO A 53 -11.33 -6.99 -20.79
CA PRO A 53 -10.84 -8.36 -21.00
C PRO A 53 -9.37 -8.50 -20.56
N ARG A 54 -9.00 -9.63 -19.94
CA ARG A 54 -7.68 -9.79 -19.30
C ARG A 54 -6.52 -9.61 -20.28
N LEU A 55 -6.65 -10.17 -21.49
CA LEU A 55 -5.61 -10.07 -22.51
C LEU A 55 -5.37 -8.62 -22.94
N ILE A 56 -6.44 -7.83 -23.10
CA ILE A 56 -6.33 -6.41 -23.43
C ILE A 56 -5.66 -5.65 -22.27
N GLY A 57 -6.06 -5.93 -21.01
CA GLY A 57 -5.42 -5.35 -19.83
C GLY A 57 -3.91 -5.65 -19.76
N LEU A 58 -3.52 -6.90 -20.05
CA LEU A 58 -2.11 -7.30 -20.13
C LEU A 58 -1.36 -6.52 -21.22
N LEU A 59 -1.91 -6.45 -22.43
CA LEU A 59 -1.30 -5.72 -23.55
C LEU A 59 -1.12 -4.24 -23.22
N LEU A 60 -2.12 -3.59 -22.63
CA LEU A 60 -2.03 -2.19 -22.20
C LEU A 60 -0.89 -1.99 -21.19
N VAL A 61 -0.81 -2.84 -20.16
CA VAL A 61 0.26 -2.76 -19.15
C VAL A 61 1.64 -3.00 -19.77
N ILE A 62 1.77 -3.95 -20.70
CA ILE A 62 3.03 -4.19 -21.42
C ILE A 62 3.40 -2.95 -22.26
N CYS A 63 2.49 -2.43 -23.07
CA CYS A 63 2.71 -1.23 -23.88
C CYS A 63 3.17 -0.06 -23.02
N LEU A 64 2.53 0.19 -21.88
CA LEU A 64 2.93 1.25 -20.95
C LEU A 64 4.33 1.02 -20.36
N LYS A 65 4.70 -0.23 -20.04
CA LYS A 65 6.05 -0.59 -19.55
C LYS A 65 7.15 -0.44 -20.61
N ILE A 66 6.80 -0.57 -21.89
CA ILE A 66 7.72 -0.34 -23.03
C ILE A 66 7.87 1.16 -23.31
N ILE A 67 6.74 1.86 -23.46
CA ILE A 67 6.70 3.29 -23.80
C ILE A 67 7.23 4.15 -22.64
N ARG A 68 6.94 3.75 -21.40
CA ARG A 68 7.33 4.43 -20.15
C ARG A 68 6.96 5.93 -20.16
N PRO A 69 5.68 6.28 -20.37
CA PRO A 69 5.26 7.67 -20.52
C PRO A 69 5.56 8.55 -19.29
N TRP A 70 5.69 7.95 -18.10
CA TRP A 70 6.12 8.65 -16.87
C TRP A 70 7.53 9.25 -16.94
N ASN A 71 8.36 8.86 -17.91
CA ASN A 71 9.68 9.46 -18.12
C ASN A 71 9.62 10.73 -18.99
N TRP A 72 8.47 11.02 -19.61
CA TRP A 72 8.29 12.19 -20.47
C TRP A 72 7.73 13.39 -19.73
N LEU A 73 7.24 13.19 -18.50
CA LEU A 73 6.74 14.28 -17.67
C LEU A 73 7.90 15.16 -17.15
N PRO A 74 7.65 16.46 -16.92
CA PRO A 74 8.59 17.31 -16.22
C PRO A 74 8.69 16.94 -14.73
N PRO A 75 9.81 17.27 -14.04
CA PRO A 75 9.87 17.23 -12.59
C PRO A 75 8.74 18.06 -11.95
N PRO A 76 8.17 17.65 -10.79
CA PRO A 76 8.53 16.48 -9.98
C PRO A 76 7.86 15.17 -10.44
N PHE A 77 7.06 15.18 -11.51
CA PHE A 77 6.29 14.03 -11.96
C PHE A 77 7.09 13.04 -12.83
N LYS A 78 8.40 13.26 -12.98
CA LYS A 78 9.25 12.42 -13.81
C LYS A 78 9.72 11.18 -13.06
N GLY A 79 9.60 10.02 -13.70
CA GLY A 79 10.24 8.79 -13.26
C GLY A 79 9.32 7.80 -12.56
N ASN A 80 9.93 6.82 -11.88
CA ASN A 80 9.22 5.62 -11.42
C ASN A 80 8.22 5.86 -10.29
N GLN A 81 8.31 6.98 -9.57
CA GLN A 81 7.41 7.31 -8.46
C GLN A 81 5.94 7.40 -8.91
N VAL A 82 5.70 7.94 -10.12
CA VAL A 82 4.35 8.08 -10.70
C VAL A 82 3.99 6.97 -11.68
N LYS A 83 4.87 5.99 -11.90
CA LYS A 83 4.66 4.87 -12.83
C LYS A 83 3.30 4.20 -12.62
N ASP A 84 2.97 3.88 -11.36
CA ASP A 84 1.75 3.14 -11.04
C ASP A 84 0.49 3.96 -11.35
N TRP A 85 0.56 5.29 -11.33
CA TRP A 85 -0.55 6.13 -11.79
C TRP A 85 -0.86 5.91 -13.27
N PHE A 86 0.15 5.85 -14.15
CA PHE A 86 -0.07 5.52 -15.56
C PHE A 86 -0.60 4.09 -15.72
N LEU A 87 0.01 3.13 -15.03
CA LEU A 87 -0.38 1.72 -15.12
C LEU A 87 -1.79 1.47 -14.63
N VAL A 88 -2.30 2.26 -13.69
CA VAL A 88 -3.65 2.13 -13.15
C VAL A 88 -4.64 2.97 -13.96
N ILE A 89 -4.39 4.26 -14.16
CA ILE A 89 -5.39 5.19 -14.69
C ILE A 89 -5.66 4.93 -16.17
N ILE A 90 -4.64 4.71 -17.00
CA ILE A 90 -4.85 4.49 -18.44
C ILE A 90 -5.70 3.25 -18.70
N PRO A 91 -5.37 2.05 -18.15
CA PRO A 91 -6.24 0.90 -18.32
C PRO A 91 -7.62 1.08 -17.70
N THR A 92 -7.74 1.83 -16.60
CA THR A 92 -9.05 2.09 -16.00
C THR A 92 -9.94 2.96 -16.89
N ILE A 93 -9.38 3.97 -17.56
CA ILE A 93 -10.11 4.82 -18.51
C ILE A 93 -10.51 4.02 -19.75
N LEU A 94 -9.61 3.17 -20.26
CA LEU A 94 -9.86 2.37 -21.48
C LEU A 94 -10.79 1.17 -21.23
N LEU A 95 -10.79 0.63 -20.00
CA LEU A 95 -11.56 -0.54 -19.59
C LEU A 95 -12.41 -0.24 -18.34
N PRO A 96 -13.32 0.76 -18.37
CA PRO A 96 -13.98 1.30 -17.18
C PRO A 96 -14.86 0.27 -16.46
N TRP A 97 -15.40 -0.72 -17.18
CA TRP A 97 -16.18 -1.80 -16.58
C TRP A 97 -15.35 -2.69 -15.64
N SER A 98 -14.02 -2.65 -15.72
CA SER A 98 -13.13 -3.33 -14.76
C SER A 98 -13.39 -2.88 -13.32
N LEU A 99 -13.89 -1.65 -13.11
CA LEU A 99 -14.29 -1.17 -11.79
C LEU A 99 -15.45 -1.98 -11.19
N PHE A 100 -16.42 -2.41 -12.01
CA PHE A 100 -17.53 -3.25 -11.53
C PHE A 100 -17.02 -4.64 -11.14
N PHE A 101 -16.19 -5.25 -11.97
CA PHE A 101 -15.57 -6.54 -11.67
C PHE A 101 -14.65 -6.48 -10.46
N TRP A 102 -13.92 -5.37 -10.29
CA TRP A 102 -13.09 -5.13 -9.12
C TRP A 102 -13.91 -5.09 -7.83
N ARG A 103 -14.98 -4.29 -7.81
CA ARG A 103 -15.89 -4.21 -6.65
C ARG A 103 -16.51 -5.57 -6.32
N ALA A 104 -16.89 -6.35 -7.33
CA ALA A 104 -17.41 -7.70 -7.12
C ALA A 104 -16.36 -8.69 -6.58
N LYS A 105 -15.08 -8.51 -6.93
CA LYS A 105 -13.97 -9.35 -6.47
C LYS A 105 -13.50 -8.99 -5.05
N ALA A 106 -13.64 -7.72 -4.65
CA ALA A 106 -13.08 -7.19 -3.42
C ALA A 106 -13.51 -7.90 -2.11
N PRO A 107 -14.78 -8.33 -1.92
CA PRO A 107 -15.16 -9.07 -0.70
C PRO A 107 -14.38 -10.38 -0.54
N GLN A 108 -14.18 -11.11 -1.63
CA GLN A 108 -13.43 -12.37 -1.62
C GLN A 108 -11.95 -12.11 -1.30
N LEU A 109 -11.36 -11.04 -1.87
CA LEU A 109 -9.99 -10.63 -1.56
C LEU A 109 -9.81 -10.27 -0.08
N ALA A 110 -10.74 -9.50 0.49
CA ALA A 110 -10.71 -9.12 1.90
C ALA A 110 -10.77 -10.36 2.81
N LYS A 111 -11.60 -11.34 2.46
CA LYS A 111 -11.72 -12.61 3.19
C LYS A 111 -10.44 -13.45 3.10
N ASP A 112 -9.86 -13.57 1.91
CA ASP A 112 -8.75 -14.49 1.67
C ASP A 112 -7.38 -13.94 2.10
N TYR A 113 -7.24 -12.61 2.15
CA TYR A 113 -5.94 -11.95 2.33
C TYR A 113 -5.96 -10.82 3.36
N GLY A 114 -7.04 -10.64 4.13
CA GLY A 114 -7.01 -9.74 5.28
C GLY A 114 -6.07 -10.27 6.35
N ASN A 115 -5.19 -9.42 6.89
CA ASN A 115 -4.30 -9.78 7.99
C ASN A 115 -5.10 -9.82 9.31
N LEU A 116 -5.77 -10.94 9.58
CA LEU A 116 -6.67 -11.07 10.74
C LEU A 116 -5.94 -10.93 12.07
N GLU A 117 -4.66 -11.30 12.14
CA GLU A 117 -3.86 -11.14 13.35
C GLU A 117 -3.66 -9.66 13.70
N LEU A 118 -3.20 -8.86 12.73
CA LEU A 118 -3.07 -7.41 12.89
C LEU A 118 -4.43 -6.75 13.13
N ILE A 119 -5.44 -7.11 12.34
CA ILE A 119 -6.78 -6.52 12.44
C ILE A 119 -7.38 -6.79 13.83
N ASN A 120 -7.23 -7.99 14.37
CA ASN A 120 -7.74 -8.31 15.71
C ASN A 120 -6.96 -7.57 16.80
N ALA A 121 -5.65 -7.44 16.69
CA ALA A 121 -4.87 -6.65 17.66
C ALA A 121 -5.29 -5.18 17.67
N VAL A 122 -5.64 -4.60 16.52
CA VAL A 122 -6.13 -3.21 16.44
C VAL A 122 -7.54 -3.06 17.01
N LYS A 123 -8.41 -4.09 16.90
CA LYS A 123 -9.77 -4.05 17.47
C LYS A 123 -9.81 -3.86 18.99
N ASP A 124 -8.75 -4.26 19.68
CA ASP A 124 -8.63 -4.09 21.13
C ASP A 124 -8.43 -2.61 21.54
N HIS A 125 -8.31 -1.71 20.57
CA HIS A 125 -8.13 -0.27 20.75
C HIS A 125 -9.23 0.56 20.03
N PRO A 126 -10.52 0.37 20.35
CA PRO A 126 -11.63 1.00 19.61
C PRO A 126 -11.68 2.54 19.78
N SER A 127 -11.04 3.08 20.81
CA SER A 127 -10.98 4.53 21.06
C SER A 127 -9.81 5.22 20.34
N SER A 128 -8.84 4.45 19.83
CA SER A 128 -7.68 4.99 19.14
C SER A 128 -8.05 5.55 17.78
N ASN A 129 -7.37 6.62 17.37
CA ASN A 129 -7.49 7.13 16.00
C ASN A 129 -6.73 6.19 15.05
N ILE A 130 -7.47 5.31 14.38
CA ILE A 130 -6.95 4.32 13.43
C ILE A 130 -6.99 4.90 12.01
N VAL A 131 -5.83 5.01 11.40
CA VAL A 131 -5.64 5.59 10.06
C VAL A 131 -4.98 4.56 9.16
N VAL A 132 -5.56 4.30 7.99
CA VAL A 132 -4.91 3.51 6.95
C VAL A 132 -4.19 4.48 6.00
N ALA A 133 -2.88 4.34 5.83
CA ALA A 133 -2.07 5.21 4.99
C ALA A 133 -1.34 4.40 3.90
N SER A 134 -1.55 4.72 2.62
CA SER A 134 -1.00 3.96 1.50
C SER A 134 -0.67 4.85 0.30
N LEU A 135 0.30 4.43 -0.52
CA LEU A 135 0.53 5.02 -1.84
C LEU A 135 -0.36 4.38 -2.93
N GLY A 136 -1.15 3.38 -2.59
CA GLY A 136 -2.19 2.82 -3.44
C GLY A 136 -3.36 3.79 -3.64
N PHE A 137 -4.28 3.43 -4.53
CA PHE A 137 -5.38 4.30 -4.92
C PHE A 137 -6.63 4.06 -4.09
N ASN A 138 -7.30 5.13 -3.64
CA ASN A 138 -8.49 5.02 -2.81
C ASN A 138 -9.62 4.20 -3.47
N PHE A 139 -9.80 4.33 -4.79
CA PHE A 139 -10.82 3.58 -5.51
C PHE A 139 -10.49 2.07 -5.65
N ILE A 140 -9.22 1.69 -5.45
CA ILE A 140 -8.74 0.31 -5.44
C ILE A 140 -8.83 -0.25 -4.01
N ILE A 141 -8.31 0.50 -3.04
CA ILE A 141 -8.22 0.10 -1.62
C ILE A 141 -9.60 0.02 -0.98
N MET A 142 -10.44 1.05 -1.15
CA MET A 142 -11.70 1.18 -0.42
C MET A 142 -12.64 -0.01 -0.61
N PRO A 143 -12.85 -0.57 -1.83
CA PRO A 143 -13.64 -1.77 -2.00
C PRO A 143 -13.17 -2.97 -1.17
N ILE A 144 -11.86 -3.14 -0.94
CA ILE A 144 -11.34 -4.23 -0.09
C ILE A 144 -11.53 -3.84 1.38
N LEU A 145 -11.09 -2.63 1.74
CA LEU A 145 -11.06 -2.14 3.11
C LEU A 145 -12.44 -2.17 3.78
N GLN A 146 -13.51 -1.87 3.02
CA GLN A 146 -14.91 -1.95 3.50
C GLN A 146 -15.37 -3.36 3.88
N HIS A 147 -14.71 -4.40 3.36
CA HIS A 147 -15.02 -5.79 3.67
C HIS A 147 -14.06 -6.43 4.67
N LEU A 148 -13.02 -5.71 5.09
CA LEU A 148 -12.18 -6.12 6.21
C LEU A 148 -12.91 -5.81 7.52
N PRO A 149 -12.81 -6.67 8.55
CA PRO A 149 -13.37 -6.39 9.86
C PRO A 149 -12.50 -5.38 10.64
N LEU A 150 -12.10 -4.27 10.01
CA LEU A 150 -11.23 -3.24 10.56
C LEU A 150 -11.99 -1.92 10.66
N GLN A 151 -12.26 -1.49 11.89
CA GLN A 151 -12.76 -0.14 12.14
C GLN A 151 -11.61 0.84 11.98
N HIS A 152 -11.80 1.86 11.14
CA HIS A 152 -10.81 2.90 10.88
C HIS A 152 -11.50 4.25 10.75
N ASN A 153 -10.81 5.31 11.18
CA ASN A 153 -11.31 6.67 11.16
C ASN A 153 -11.09 7.35 9.81
N SER A 154 -10.01 7.00 9.11
CA SER A 154 -9.70 7.59 7.79
C SER A 154 -8.80 6.70 6.93
N LEU A 155 -8.88 6.93 5.62
CA LEU A 155 -7.98 6.39 4.61
C LEU A 155 -7.23 7.54 3.93
N ILE A 156 -5.91 7.54 4.06
CA ILE A 156 -4.98 8.42 3.37
C ILE A 156 -4.38 7.64 2.21
N GLY A 157 -4.84 7.91 0.99
CA GLY A 157 -4.30 7.27 -0.20
C GLY A 157 -4.46 8.12 -1.44
N CYS A 158 -3.93 7.62 -2.56
CA CYS A 158 -3.86 8.39 -3.80
C CYS A 158 -5.24 8.54 -4.43
N ARG A 159 -5.55 9.76 -4.88
CA ARG A 159 -6.78 10.05 -5.60
C ARG A 159 -6.65 9.64 -7.07
N PHE A 160 -7.78 9.38 -7.73
CA PHE A 160 -7.79 8.91 -9.12
C PHE A 160 -7.07 9.90 -10.06
N TRP A 161 -7.56 11.15 -10.15
CA TRP A 161 -7.01 12.16 -11.06
C TRP A 161 -5.71 12.78 -10.56
N GLN A 162 -5.53 12.88 -9.24
CA GLN A 162 -4.36 13.53 -8.62
C GLN A 162 -3.27 12.54 -8.20
N GLY A 163 -3.40 11.26 -8.53
CA GLY A 163 -2.50 10.23 -8.02
C GLY A 163 -1.04 10.40 -8.44
N ALA A 164 -0.73 10.96 -9.61
CA ALA A 164 0.64 11.32 -9.95
C ALA A 164 1.23 12.34 -8.97
N PHE A 165 0.44 13.36 -8.61
CA PHE A 165 0.83 14.36 -7.63
C PHE A 165 0.92 13.78 -6.22
N ASP A 166 -0.09 13.03 -5.79
CA ASP A 166 -0.11 12.39 -4.47
C ASP A 166 1.10 11.45 -4.31
N ARG A 167 1.39 10.60 -5.30
CA ARG A 167 2.56 9.72 -5.28
C ARG A 167 3.90 10.45 -5.32
N SER A 168 4.00 11.56 -6.04
CA SER A 168 5.24 12.36 -6.08
C SER A 168 5.60 12.98 -4.73
N LYS A 169 4.60 13.16 -3.83
CA LYS A 169 4.84 13.63 -2.46
C LYS A 169 5.36 12.53 -1.53
N GLY A 170 4.94 11.29 -1.74
CA GLY A 170 5.21 10.18 -0.83
C GLY A 170 4.28 10.15 0.39
N LYS A 171 4.32 9.01 1.11
CA LYS A 171 3.34 8.65 2.16
C LYS A 171 3.39 9.60 3.37
N LEU A 172 4.59 10.00 3.80
CA LEU A 172 4.79 10.93 4.90
C LEU A 172 4.14 12.29 4.64
N LEU A 173 4.44 12.91 3.49
CA LEU A 173 3.90 14.24 3.18
C LEU A 173 2.39 14.20 2.97
N MET A 174 1.86 13.12 2.39
CA MET A 174 0.40 12.91 2.33
C MET A 174 -0.20 12.82 3.74
N SER A 175 0.47 12.14 4.66
CA SER A 175 -0.01 11.97 6.04
C SER A 175 0.02 13.28 6.83
N ARG A 176 1.07 14.09 6.67
CA ARG A 176 1.16 15.46 7.26
C ARG A 176 0.07 16.41 6.77
N GLN A 177 -0.50 16.18 5.59
CA GLN A 177 -1.60 17.00 5.07
C GLN A 177 -2.95 16.63 5.71
N ALA A 178 -3.06 15.44 6.30
CA ALA A 178 -4.30 14.95 6.90
C ALA A 178 -4.23 14.87 8.44
N LEU A 179 -3.03 14.74 9.02
CA LEU A 179 -2.79 14.57 10.44
C LEU A 179 -1.88 15.68 10.97
N SER A 180 -2.09 16.11 12.21
CA SER A 180 -1.18 17.06 12.86
C SER A 180 0.17 16.41 13.13
N ASP A 181 1.24 17.21 13.17
CA ASP A 181 2.58 16.72 13.52
C ASP A 181 2.61 16.09 14.93
N SER A 182 1.80 16.58 15.87
CA SER A 182 1.65 15.96 17.19
C SER A 182 1.02 14.56 17.13
N THR A 183 0.04 14.36 16.25
CA THR A 183 -0.58 13.04 16.03
C THR A 183 0.44 12.07 15.45
N LEU A 184 1.19 12.51 14.43
CA LEU A 184 2.24 11.69 13.82
C LEU A 184 3.33 11.33 14.84
N ALA A 185 3.81 12.31 15.61
CA ALA A 185 4.85 12.10 16.61
C ALA A 185 4.43 11.14 17.73
N ALA A 186 3.15 11.09 18.09
CA ALA A 186 2.61 10.17 19.10
C ALA A 186 2.24 8.78 18.54
N ALA A 187 2.25 8.60 17.21
CA ALA A 187 1.66 7.43 16.59
C ALA A 187 2.49 6.14 16.73
N ILE A 188 1.79 5.02 16.57
CA ILE A 188 2.36 3.74 16.14
C ILE A 188 2.21 3.67 14.63
N LEU A 189 3.30 3.42 13.89
CA LEU A 189 3.25 3.15 12.45
C LEU A 189 3.62 1.69 12.20
N ILE A 190 2.77 0.96 11.50
CA ILE A 190 3.02 -0.42 11.08
C ILE A 190 3.05 -0.46 9.55
N THR A 191 4.16 -0.94 8.99
CA THR A 191 4.40 -1.05 7.55
C THR A 191 5.37 -2.18 7.27
N ASP A 192 5.30 -2.77 6.07
CA ASP A 192 6.31 -3.71 5.57
C ASP A 192 7.35 -3.04 4.66
N SER A 193 7.13 -1.78 4.29
CA SER A 193 7.93 -1.11 3.28
C SER A 193 9.09 -0.30 3.86
N PRO A 194 10.35 -0.55 3.45
CA PRO A 194 11.46 0.34 3.78
C PRO A 194 11.37 1.71 3.09
N ASP A 195 10.51 1.88 2.08
CA ASP A 195 10.27 3.21 1.47
C ASP A 195 9.60 4.18 2.46
N ASP A 196 9.00 3.65 3.53
CA ASP A 196 8.41 4.42 4.63
C ASP A 196 9.42 4.82 5.71
N LEU A 197 10.73 4.59 5.52
CA LEU A 197 11.77 5.00 6.48
C LEU A 197 11.62 6.46 6.96
N PRO A 198 11.42 7.47 6.09
CA PRO A 198 11.20 8.85 6.55
C PRO A 198 9.96 9.00 7.44
N PHE A 199 8.95 8.14 7.26
CA PHE A 199 7.75 8.14 8.08
C PHE A 199 8.01 7.44 9.42
N LEU A 200 8.70 6.29 9.40
CA LEU A 200 9.11 5.56 10.60
C LEU A 200 10.02 6.40 11.52
N GLU A 201 10.84 7.29 10.97
CA GLU A 201 11.76 8.16 11.73
C GLU A 201 11.07 9.21 12.60
N ILE A 202 9.79 9.54 12.33
CA ILE A 202 9.11 10.65 13.02
C ILE A 202 8.07 10.20 14.04
N VAL A 203 7.71 8.92 14.06
CA VAL A 203 6.66 8.38 14.95
C VAL A 203 7.24 7.85 16.26
N ALA A 204 6.43 7.81 17.32
CA ALA A 204 6.87 7.30 18.63
C ALA A 204 7.20 5.80 18.61
N LYS A 205 6.37 4.99 17.94
CA LYS A 205 6.56 3.54 17.88
C LYS A 205 6.62 3.05 16.42
N PRO A 206 7.79 3.12 15.76
CA PRO A 206 7.95 2.58 14.42
C PRO A 206 7.96 1.05 14.44
N CYS A 207 7.23 0.44 13.50
CA CYS A 207 7.14 -1.00 13.30
C CYS A 207 7.32 -1.32 11.82
N LEU A 208 8.54 -1.66 11.42
CA LEU A 208 8.83 -2.23 10.10
C LEU A 208 8.77 -3.75 10.20
N VAL A 209 7.81 -4.40 9.53
CA VAL A 209 7.47 -5.82 9.74
C VAL A 209 7.29 -6.53 8.41
N VAL A 210 7.94 -7.68 8.23
CA VAL A 210 7.64 -8.57 7.10
C VAL A 210 6.64 -9.62 7.55
N TRP A 211 5.46 -9.61 6.92
CA TRP A 211 4.38 -10.56 7.21
C TRP A 211 4.60 -11.86 6.44
N HIS A 212 4.65 -12.98 7.14
CA HIS A 212 5.01 -14.28 6.56
C HIS A 212 3.97 -14.79 5.56
N GLU A 213 2.71 -14.37 5.73
CA GLU A 213 1.60 -14.69 4.84
C GLU A 213 1.50 -13.73 3.63
N ALA A 214 2.26 -12.63 3.63
CA ALA A 214 2.25 -11.67 2.53
C ALA A 214 2.83 -12.30 1.26
N LYS A 215 2.16 -12.06 0.13
CA LYS A 215 2.54 -12.67 -1.16
C LYS A 215 2.65 -11.62 -2.26
N TYR A 216 3.88 -11.42 -2.72
CA TYR A 216 4.27 -10.52 -3.80
C TYR A 216 4.07 -11.19 -5.18
N ILE A 217 2.83 -11.17 -5.69
CA ILE A 217 2.50 -11.73 -7.01
C ILE A 217 2.33 -10.60 -8.04
N PRO A 218 3.11 -10.59 -9.14
CA PRO A 218 2.93 -9.65 -10.22
C PRO A 218 1.56 -9.80 -10.92
N PRO A 219 0.97 -8.71 -11.46
CA PRO A 219 -0.27 -8.81 -12.22
C PRO A 219 -0.09 -9.69 -13.46
N PHE A 220 -1.14 -10.44 -13.82
CA PHE A 220 -1.19 -11.32 -14.99
C PHE A 220 -0.13 -12.43 -15.02
N GLN A 221 0.44 -12.82 -13.88
CA GLN A 221 1.47 -13.87 -13.81
C GLN A 221 1.03 -15.18 -14.50
N ASP A 222 -0.27 -15.50 -14.46
CA ASP A 222 -0.90 -16.67 -15.06
C ASP A 222 -1.04 -16.60 -16.58
N LEU A 223 -0.92 -15.42 -17.19
CA LEU A 223 -1.02 -15.23 -18.64
C LEU A 223 0.34 -15.18 -19.35
N TYR A 224 1.43 -15.00 -18.60
CA TYR A 224 2.77 -15.07 -19.18
C TYR A 224 3.13 -16.52 -19.53
N PRO A 225 3.67 -16.77 -20.74
CA PRO A 225 4.28 -18.05 -21.07
C PRO A 225 5.33 -18.46 -20.02
N GLN A 226 5.44 -19.76 -19.72
CA GLN A 226 6.27 -20.26 -18.62
C GLN A 226 7.75 -19.83 -18.69
N PHE A 227 8.29 -19.60 -19.90
CA PHE A 227 9.68 -19.16 -20.07
C PHE A 227 9.92 -17.69 -19.63
N ILE A 228 8.91 -16.81 -19.73
CA ILE A 228 8.99 -15.42 -19.25
C ILE A 228 8.82 -15.37 -17.72
N ARG A 229 8.05 -16.31 -17.15
CA ARG A 229 7.76 -16.39 -15.71
C ARG A 229 9.03 -16.55 -14.86
N ARG A 230 10.08 -17.21 -15.38
CA ARG A 230 11.37 -17.39 -14.69
C ARG A 230 12.18 -16.10 -14.54
N ASN A 231 12.13 -15.19 -15.53
CA ASN A 231 12.93 -13.95 -15.50
C ASN A 231 12.32 -12.83 -14.65
N ASN A 232 11.01 -12.90 -14.33
CA ASN A 232 10.37 -11.90 -13.47
C ASN A 232 10.57 -12.20 -11.97
N ASN A 233 10.87 -13.44 -11.59
CA ASN A 233 11.13 -13.79 -10.18
C ASN A 233 12.54 -13.39 -9.71
N SER A 234 13.49 -13.16 -10.63
CA SER A 234 14.85 -12.74 -10.32
C SER A 234 15.03 -11.21 -10.17
N ILE A 235 13.99 -10.42 -10.46
CA ILE A 235 14.01 -8.95 -10.35
C ILE A 235 13.40 -8.47 -9.02
N VAL A 236 12.75 -9.34 -8.25
CA VAL A 236 12.06 -9.01 -6.98
C VAL A 236 12.88 -9.43 -5.76
N SER A 237 14.07 -9.99 -5.95
CA SER A 237 14.92 -10.52 -4.87
C SER A 237 16.29 -9.82 -4.77
N ASN A 238 16.33 -8.51 -5.01
CA ASN A 238 17.49 -7.65 -4.68
C ASN A 238 17.01 -6.38 -4.01
#